data_AF-A0A7S1EG84-F1
#
_entry.id   AF-A0A7S1EG84-F1
#
_cell.length_a   1.000
_cell.length_b   1.000
_cell.length_c   1.000
_cell.angle_alpha   90.00
_cell.angle_beta   90.00
_cell.angle_gamma   90.00
#
_symmetry.space_group_name_H-M   'P 1'
#
loop_
_entity.id
_entity.type
_entity.pdbx_description
1 polymer ?
#
loop_
_entity_poly.entity_id
_entity_poly.type
_entity_poly.pdbx_seq_one_letter_code
_entity_poly.pdbx_strand_id
1 'polypeptide(L)'
;QVTSGGEADEKGEQEVLEFPWVVVDVETKEVTDEQSKLVKPSMHPTLTPECISSTGIAQESADGAEGLQGVVQEFNAVLYRSFTANNKDFCLVTWGEAPLKRWLRADAKRKGVKLVAHYSKFLDIRAEFRRQKPSVPTPATIGDMATHLGVELESEDVSGGLTACKGMAKVIAKMLQDGAKCSATVNIPEDFDPLSFPVSSLQVVASSARPGEPTEAQTVVKLRGLPYTANDIEVIEFFSGCAISAGGILFVTNPDGRNNGEAFVRFESREDYNNALKKDRERMQRRYVEVFGSTEADMEACRENIAKGHGGRVVGGVGGAQ
;
A
#
# COMPACT_ATOMS: atom_id res chain seq x y z
N GLN A 1 -3.85 -0.43 -12.33
CA GLN A 1 -2.73 0.09 -11.50
C GLN A 1 -2.78 1.61 -11.57
N VAL A 2 -2.81 2.32 -10.44
CA VAL A 2 -2.63 3.77 -10.45
C VAL A 2 -1.20 4.02 -10.02
N THR A 3 -0.39 4.48 -10.96
CA THR A 3 0.98 4.90 -10.69
C THR A 3 1.00 6.41 -10.60
N SER A 4 1.29 6.92 -9.40
CA SER A 4 1.46 8.33 -9.16
C SER A 4 2.78 8.79 -9.77
N GLY A 5 2.70 9.58 -10.82
CA GLY A 5 3.86 10.27 -11.36
C GLY A 5 4.07 11.62 -10.69
N GLY A 6 5.08 11.70 -9.85
CA GLY A 6 5.51 12.94 -9.21
C GLY A 6 6.28 12.63 -7.95
N GLU A 7 7.41 13.31 -7.73
CA GLU A 7 7.78 13.64 -6.36
C GLU A 7 6.51 14.22 -5.73
N ALA A 8 6.09 13.64 -4.60
CA ALA A 8 5.09 14.27 -3.77
C ALA A 8 5.48 15.75 -3.67
N ASP A 9 4.64 16.65 -4.19
CA ASP A 9 4.73 18.04 -3.78
C ASP A 9 4.64 18.10 -2.24
N GLU A 10 4.83 19.26 -1.61
CA GLU A 10 4.70 19.38 -0.15
C GLU A 10 3.34 18.87 0.39
N LYS A 11 2.38 18.56 -0.50
CA LYS A 11 1.04 18.03 -0.28
C LYS A 11 0.79 16.62 -0.83
N GLY A 12 1.81 15.88 -1.30
CA GLY A 12 1.79 14.48 -1.75
C GLY A 12 0.58 14.06 -2.59
N GLU A 13 0.17 14.93 -3.51
CA GLU A 13 -0.94 14.67 -4.40
C GLU A 13 -0.57 13.65 -5.48
N GLN A 14 -1.53 12.80 -5.86
CA GLN A 14 -1.33 11.71 -6.82
C GLN A 14 -2.44 11.72 -7.86
N GLU A 15 -2.10 11.40 -9.11
CA GLU A 15 -3.01 11.29 -10.25
C GLU A 15 -2.95 9.90 -10.89
N VAL A 16 -4.04 9.49 -11.55
CA VAL A 16 -4.11 8.29 -12.37
C VAL A 16 -3.39 8.54 -13.69
N LEU A 17 -2.41 7.68 -14.03
CA LEU A 17 -1.69 7.70 -15.31
C LEU A 17 -2.06 6.54 -16.25
N GLU A 18 -2.55 5.43 -15.70
CA GLU A 18 -2.98 4.26 -16.45
C GLU A 18 -4.26 3.70 -15.84
N PHE A 19 -5.21 3.30 -16.68
CA PHE A 19 -6.46 2.67 -16.30
C PHE A 19 -6.60 1.33 -17.05
N PRO A 20 -5.93 0.26 -16.58
CA PRO A 20 -6.03 -1.06 -17.19
C PRO A 20 -7.14 -1.90 -16.56
N TRP A 21 -7.72 -2.80 -17.37
CA TRP A 21 -8.64 -3.83 -16.90
C TRP A 21 -8.56 -5.09 -17.74
N VAL A 22 -8.93 -6.20 -17.12
CA VAL A 22 -9.07 -7.51 -17.75
C VAL A 22 -10.41 -8.09 -17.32
N VAL A 23 -11.15 -8.67 -18.26
CA VAL A 23 -12.44 -9.30 -18.02
C VAL A 23 -12.27 -10.80 -17.96
N VAL A 24 -12.70 -11.40 -16.86
CA VAL A 24 -12.78 -12.86 -16.69
C VAL A 24 -14.25 -13.26 -16.69
N ASP A 25 -14.63 -14.18 -17.58
CA ASP A 25 -15.94 -14.81 -17.54
C ASP A 25 -15.96 -15.85 -16.42
N VAL A 26 -16.93 -15.75 -15.52
CA VAL A 26 -16.99 -16.59 -14.31
C VAL A 26 -17.42 -18.02 -14.62
N GLU A 27 -18.19 -18.23 -15.70
CA GLU A 27 -18.69 -19.54 -16.11
C GLU A 27 -17.60 -20.31 -16.86
N THR A 28 -16.98 -19.69 -17.87
CA THR A 28 -15.92 -20.32 -18.67
C THR A 28 -14.57 -20.29 -17.96
N LYS A 29 -14.37 -19.33 -17.04
CA LYS A 29 -13.12 -19.09 -16.30
C LYS A 29 -11.98 -18.64 -17.22
N GLU A 30 -12.34 -18.04 -18.35
CA GLU A 30 -11.41 -17.54 -19.36
C GLU A 30 -11.40 -16.01 -19.40
N VAL A 31 -10.29 -15.45 -19.85
CA VAL A 31 -10.17 -14.02 -20.15
C VAL A 31 -10.88 -13.73 -21.46
N THR A 32 -11.79 -12.76 -21.46
CA THR A 32 -12.62 -12.41 -22.63
C THR A 32 -12.32 -11.05 -23.22
N ASP A 33 -11.70 -10.15 -22.45
CA ASP A 33 -11.32 -8.81 -22.89
C ASP A 33 -10.14 -8.30 -22.07
N GLU A 34 -9.26 -7.52 -22.71
CA GLU A 34 -8.08 -6.92 -22.10
C GLU A 34 -7.90 -5.52 -22.66
N GLN A 35 -7.78 -4.52 -21.80
CA GLN A 35 -7.59 -3.15 -22.25
C GLN A 35 -6.68 -2.39 -21.29
N SER A 36 -5.87 -1.49 -21.85
CA SER A 36 -5.18 -0.46 -21.10
C SER A 36 -5.36 0.90 -21.74
N LYS A 37 -5.61 1.90 -20.91
CA LYS A 37 -5.78 3.29 -21.31
C LYS A 37 -4.84 4.17 -20.49
N LEU A 38 -4.03 4.97 -21.17
CA LEU A 38 -3.28 6.04 -20.53
C LEU A 38 -4.24 7.18 -20.16
N VAL A 39 -3.91 7.87 -19.09
CA VAL A 39 -4.67 9.03 -18.59
C VAL A 39 -3.74 10.22 -18.55
N LYS A 40 -4.14 11.30 -19.21
CA LYS A 40 -3.37 12.54 -19.23
C LYS A 40 -3.39 13.21 -17.85
N PRO A 41 -2.23 13.44 -17.21
CA PRO A 41 -2.16 14.19 -15.97
C PRO A 41 -2.51 15.67 -16.22
N SER A 42 -3.27 16.27 -15.31
CA SER A 42 -3.71 17.67 -15.43
C SER A 42 -3.24 18.53 -14.28
N MET A 43 -2.90 17.95 -13.12
CA MET A 43 -2.39 18.69 -11.97
C MET A 43 -0.85 18.77 -12.01
N HIS A 44 -0.20 17.67 -12.36
CA HIS A 44 1.24 17.55 -12.57
C HIS A 44 1.53 17.06 -14.01
N PRO A 45 1.38 17.92 -15.04
CA PRO A 45 1.51 17.51 -16.44
C PRO A 45 2.90 16.95 -16.80
N THR A 46 3.95 17.34 -16.08
CA THR A 46 5.32 16.87 -16.31
C THR A 46 5.64 15.69 -15.40
N LEU A 47 5.87 14.53 -15.99
CA LEU A 47 6.27 13.31 -15.29
C LEU A 47 7.72 13.42 -14.81
N THR A 48 7.97 12.97 -13.58
CA THR A 48 9.34 12.88 -13.04
C THR A 48 10.10 11.69 -13.67
N PRO A 49 11.45 11.73 -13.69
CA PRO A 49 12.25 10.59 -14.16
C PRO A 49 11.95 9.29 -13.41
N GLU A 50 11.68 9.37 -12.10
CA GLU A 50 11.30 8.23 -11.26
C GLU A 50 9.95 7.65 -11.66
N CYS A 51 8.98 8.50 -12.01
CA CYS A 51 7.70 8.07 -12.56
C CYS A 51 7.91 7.31 -13.86
N ILE A 52 8.64 7.90 -14.82
CA ILE A 52 8.87 7.29 -16.12
C ILE A 52 9.59 5.94 -15.94
N SER A 53 10.60 5.89 -15.08
CA SER A 53 11.35 4.66 -14.79
C SER A 53 10.52 3.57 -14.12
N SER A 54 9.58 3.92 -13.23
CA SER A 54 8.78 2.94 -12.49
C SER A 54 7.55 2.46 -13.26
N THR A 55 7.03 3.29 -14.16
CA THR A 55 5.81 3.00 -14.92
C THR A 55 6.08 2.52 -16.34
N GLY A 56 7.22 2.90 -16.93
CA GLY A 56 7.50 2.73 -18.34
C GLY A 56 6.70 3.68 -19.25
N ILE A 57 5.94 4.63 -18.69
CA ILE A 57 5.12 5.57 -19.48
C ILE A 57 5.98 6.76 -19.88
N ALA A 58 6.18 6.94 -21.18
CA ALA A 58 6.86 8.11 -21.73
C ALA A 58 6.00 9.37 -21.62
N GLN A 59 6.63 10.53 -21.40
CA GLN A 59 5.96 11.83 -21.33
C GLN A 59 5.07 12.09 -22.56
N GLU A 60 5.59 11.83 -23.76
CA GLU A 60 4.86 12.02 -25.02
C GLU A 60 3.56 11.17 -25.07
N SER A 61 3.61 9.94 -24.55
CA SER A 61 2.45 9.06 -24.48
C SER A 61 1.40 9.56 -23.49
N ALA A 62 1.83 10.10 -22.35
CA ALA A 62 0.92 10.72 -21.37
C ALA A 62 0.31 12.03 -21.91
N ASP A 63 1.09 12.84 -22.63
CA ASP A 63 0.63 14.11 -23.20
C ASP A 63 -0.45 13.94 -24.27
N GLY A 64 -0.34 12.88 -25.08
CA GLY A 64 -1.30 12.50 -26.11
C GLY A 64 -2.53 11.72 -25.61
N ALA A 65 -2.55 11.36 -24.31
CA ALA A 65 -3.65 10.58 -23.74
C ALA A 65 -4.91 11.42 -23.50
N GLU A 66 -6.03 10.72 -23.27
CA GLU A 66 -7.29 11.34 -22.88
C GLU A 66 -7.30 11.70 -21.39
N GLY A 67 -8.06 12.74 -21.01
CA GLY A 67 -8.24 13.08 -19.59
C GLY A 67 -9.04 12.03 -18.83
N LEU A 68 -8.90 12.01 -17.50
CA LEU A 68 -9.54 11.01 -16.62
C LEU A 68 -11.06 10.86 -16.88
N GLN A 69 -11.76 11.96 -17.13
CA GLN A 69 -13.20 11.93 -17.40
C GLN A 69 -13.54 11.07 -18.61
N GLY A 70 -12.80 11.22 -19.72
CA GLY A 70 -13.04 10.49 -20.95
C GLY A 70 -12.77 8.99 -20.78
N VAL A 71 -11.65 8.66 -20.14
CA VAL A 71 -11.29 7.25 -19.84
C VAL A 71 -12.32 6.59 -18.92
N VAL A 72 -12.81 7.28 -17.89
CA VAL A 72 -13.89 6.78 -17.02
C VAL A 72 -15.19 6.59 -17.80
N GLN A 73 -15.54 7.50 -18.70
CA GLN A 73 -16.74 7.38 -19.54
C GLN A 73 -16.62 6.20 -20.51
N GLU A 74 -15.46 6.00 -21.12
CA GLU A 74 -15.17 4.86 -22.00
C GLU A 74 -15.29 3.54 -21.23
N PHE A 75 -14.68 3.43 -20.05
CA PHE A 75 -14.78 2.24 -19.22
C PHE A 75 -16.23 1.94 -18.81
N ASN A 76 -17.01 2.97 -18.43
CA ASN A 76 -18.43 2.81 -18.13
C ASN A 76 -19.23 2.31 -19.35
N ALA A 77 -18.91 2.80 -20.56
CA ALA A 77 -19.55 2.34 -21.79
C ALA A 77 -19.21 0.87 -22.10
N VAL A 78 -17.96 0.45 -21.85
CA VAL A 78 -17.56 -0.95 -21.95
C VAL A 78 -18.32 -1.81 -20.96
N LEU A 79 -18.40 -1.43 -19.68
CA LEU A 79 -19.16 -2.19 -18.68
C LEU A 79 -20.64 -2.31 -19.04
N TYR A 80 -21.26 -1.21 -19.50
CA TYR A 80 -22.65 -1.22 -19.92
C TYR A 80 -22.86 -2.17 -21.11
N ARG A 81 -22.05 -2.04 -22.16
CA ARG A 81 -22.18 -2.85 -23.39
C ARG A 81 -21.90 -4.32 -23.13
N SER A 82 -20.88 -4.64 -22.34
CA SER A 82 -20.44 -6.01 -22.10
C SER A 82 -21.35 -6.74 -21.10
N PHE A 83 -21.88 -6.03 -20.10
CA PHE A 83 -22.62 -6.67 -19.00
C PHE A 83 -24.07 -6.18 -18.91
N THR A 84 -24.29 -4.92 -18.58
CA THR A 84 -25.63 -4.40 -18.24
C THR A 84 -26.64 -4.53 -19.38
N ALA A 85 -26.23 -4.21 -20.61
CA ALA A 85 -27.08 -4.30 -21.80
C ALA A 85 -27.49 -5.75 -22.13
N ASN A 86 -26.70 -6.73 -21.69
CA ASN A 86 -26.97 -8.16 -21.90
C ASN A 86 -27.53 -8.83 -20.64
N ASN A 87 -27.99 -8.05 -19.66
CA ASN A 87 -28.53 -8.53 -18.39
C ASN A 87 -27.54 -9.46 -17.63
N LYS A 88 -26.24 -9.18 -17.74
CA LYS A 88 -25.20 -9.85 -16.97
C LYS A 88 -24.77 -8.98 -15.80
N ASP A 89 -24.50 -9.63 -14.68
CA ASP A 89 -23.87 -9.01 -13.51
C ASP A 89 -22.35 -8.97 -13.67
N PHE A 90 -21.71 -8.02 -12.99
CA PHE A 90 -20.25 -7.95 -12.89
C PHE A 90 -19.83 -7.49 -11.49
N CYS A 91 -18.57 -7.74 -11.15
CA CYS A 91 -17.94 -7.25 -9.94
C CYS A 91 -16.53 -6.75 -10.28
N LEU A 92 -16.19 -5.55 -9.82
CA LEU A 92 -14.82 -5.06 -9.96
C LEU A 92 -13.92 -5.80 -8.97
N VAL A 93 -12.74 -6.22 -9.43
CA VAL A 93 -11.75 -6.92 -8.61
C VAL A 93 -10.47 -6.08 -8.53
N THR A 94 -9.96 -5.85 -7.33
CA THR A 94 -8.77 -5.02 -7.11
C THR A 94 -7.76 -5.71 -6.19
N TRP A 95 -6.50 -5.27 -6.28
CA TRP A 95 -5.46 -5.60 -5.32
C TRP A 95 -5.56 -4.66 -4.11
N GLY A 96 -6.26 -5.07 -3.06
CA GLY A 96 -6.53 -4.21 -1.91
C GLY A 96 -7.54 -3.09 -2.21
N GLU A 97 -7.76 -2.22 -1.23
CA GLU A 97 -8.76 -1.15 -1.30
C GLU A 97 -8.27 0.11 -2.04
N ALA A 98 -6.96 0.33 -2.09
CA ALA A 98 -6.37 1.59 -2.52
C ALA A 98 -6.78 2.04 -3.95
N PRO A 99 -6.86 1.17 -4.97
CA PRO A 99 -7.18 1.59 -6.34
C PRO A 99 -8.49 2.36 -6.48
N LEU A 100 -9.56 1.85 -5.89
CA LEU A 100 -10.87 2.47 -5.98
C LEU A 100 -11.13 3.45 -4.85
N LYS A 101 -10.66 3.14 -3.64
CA LYS A 101 -10.97 3.93 -2.44
C LYS A 101 -10.11 5.17 -2.32
N ARG A 102 -8.82 5.09 -2.64
CA ARG A 102 -7.87 6.20 -2.46
C ARG A 102 -7.50 6.86 -3.77
N TRP A 103 -7.05 6.09 -4.75
CA TRP A 103 -6.44 6.64 -5.96
C TRP A 103 -7.48 7.22 -6.92
N LEU A 104 -8.35 6.38 -7.49
CA LEU A 104 -9.34 6.83 -8.48
C LEU A 104 -10.29 7.88 -7.90
N ARG A 105 -10.78 7.69 -6.67
CA ARG A 105 -11.71 8.62 -6.03
C ARG A 105 -11.08 9.96 -5.67
N ALA A 106 -9.84 9.99 -5.18
CA ALA A 106 -9.16 11.25 -4.90
C ALA A 106 -8.93 12.02 -6.20
N ASP A 107 -8.40 11.36 -7.24
CA ASP A 107 -8.14 12.00 -8.52
C ASP A 107 -9.43 12.49 -9.18
N ALA A 108 -10.48 11.66 -9.18
CA ALA A 108 -11.80 12.05 -9.68
C ALA A 108 -12.39 13.25 -8.91
N LYS A 109 -12.25 13.28 -7.58
CA LYS A 109 -12.72 14.41 -6.75
C LYS A 109 -11.96 15.70 -7.07
N ARG A 110 -10.63 15.65 -7.21
CA ARG A 110 -9.81 16.82 -7.57
C ARG A 110 -10.13 17.34 -8.97
N LYS A 111 -10.39 16.44 -9.93
CA LYS A 111 -10.71 16.76 -11.33
C LYS A 111 -12.20 17.02 -11.60
N GLY A 112 -13.06 16.93 -10.59
CA GLY A 112 -14.52 17.08 -10.76
C GLY A 112 -15.20 15.97 -11.58
N VAL A 113 -14.57 14.79 -11.68
CA VAL A 113 -15.12 13.62 -12.38
C VAL A 113 -16.10 12.88 -11.48
N LYS A 114 -17.33 12.70 -11.95
CA LYS A 114 -18.36 11.94 -11.21
C LYS A 114 -18.24 10.45 -11.46
N LEU A 115 -17.93 9.69 -10.41
CA LEU A 115 -17.95 8.22 -10.44
C LEU A 115 -19.37 7.70 -10.19
N VAL A 116 -19.77 6.67 -10.94
CA VAL A 116 -21.08 6.01 -10.82
C VAL A 116 -21.05 4.85 -9.79
N ALA A 117 -22.23 4.30 -9.47
CA ALA A 117 -22.41 3.39 -8.33
C ALA A 117 -21.50 2.14 -8.32
N HIS A 118 -21.16 1.57 -9.48
CA HIS A 118 -20.33 0.36 -9.53
C HIS A 118 -18.90 0.55 -9.00
N TYR A 119 -18.40 1.79 -8.89
CA TYR A 119 -17.11 2.05 -8.25
C TYR A 119 -17.16 1.95 -6.71
N SER A 120 -18.34 1.87 -6.11
CA SER A 120 -18.54 1.82 -4.65
C SER A 120 -18.57 0.41 -4.08
N LYS A 121 -18.47 -0.62 -4.92
CA LYS A 121 -18.46 -2.02 -4.51
C LYS A 121 -17.45 -2.80 -5.33
N PHE A 122 -16.53 -3.48 -4.66
CA PHE A 122 -15.48 -4.25 -5.32
C PHE A 122 -15.05 -5.43 -4.47
N LEU A 123 -14.33 -6.39 -5.06
CA LEU A 123 -13.74 -7.54 -4.39
C LEU A 123 -12.23 -7.31 -4.25
N ASP A 124 -11.73 -7.35 -3.02
CA ASP A 124 -10.28 -7.39 -2.76
C ASP A 124 -9.79 -8.83 -2.91
N ILE A 125 -9.01 -9.09 -3.96
CA ILE A 125 -8.52 -10.44 -4.29
C ILE A 125 -7.68 -11.03 -3.16
N ARG A 126 -6.93 -10.21 -2.41
CA ARG A 126 -6.11 -10.70 -1.30
C ARG A 126 -6.95 -11.14 -0.11
N ALA A 127 -7.97 -10.35 0.22
CA ALA A 127 -8.90 -10.69 1.28
C ALA A 127 -9.68 -11.97 0.93
N GLU A 128 -10.11 -12.07 -0.33
CA GLU A 128 -10.81 -13.25 -0.84
C GLU A 128 -9.92 -14.51 -0.82
N PHE A 129 -8.65 -14.40 -1.23
CA PHE A 129 -7.70 -15.51 -1.15
C PHE A 129 -7.47 -15.99 0.28
N ARG A 130 -7.25 -15.08 1.24
CA ARG A 130 -7.09 -15.44 2.66
C ARG A 130 -8.32 -16.15 3.22
N ARG A 131 -9.52 -15.69 2.84
CA ARG A 131 -10.78 -16.31 3.28
C ARG A 131 -10.86 -17.77 2.84
N GLN A 132 -10.36 -18.08 1.64
CA GLN A 132 -10.36 -19.42 1.08
C GLN A 132 -9.19 -20.28 1.56
N LYS A 133 -8.05 -19.66 1.88
CA LYS A 133 -6.81 -20.31 2.33
C LYS A 133 -6.35 -19.70 3.67
N PRO A 134 -7.09 -19.88 4.78
CA PRO A 134 -6.80 -19.21 6.06
C PRO A 134 -5.49 -19.67 6.72
N SER A 135 -4.98 -20.85 6.35
CA SER A 135 -3.71 -21.39 6.82
C SER A 135 -2.49 -20.83 6.08
N VAL A 136 -2.70 -20.08 5.00
CA VAL A 136 -1.62 -19.49 4.20
C VAL A 136 -1.36 -18.07 4.71
N PRO A 137 -0.09 -17.65 4.85
CA PRO A 137 0.24 -16.27 5.17
C PRO A 137 -0.42 -15.29 4.19
N THR A 138 -0.58 -14.05 4.65
CA THR A 138 -1.03 -12.97 3.77
C THR A 138 -0.14 -12.88 2.52
N PRO A 139 -0.69 -12.97 1.30
CA PRO A 139 0.11 -12.72 0.12
C PRO A 139 0.49 -11.24 0.05
N ALA A 140 1.79 -10.97 -0.15
CA ALA A 140 2.34 -9.65 -0.38
C ALA A 140 2.33 -9.30 -1.87
N THR A 141 2.41 -10.30 -2.75
CA THR A 141 2.44 -10.16 -4.21
C THR A 141 1.46 -11.12 -4.91
N ILE A 142 1.10 -10.81 -6.16
CA ILE A 142 0.31 -11.71 -7.02
C ILE A 142 1.08 -13.03 -7.23
N GLY A 143 2.41 -12.96 -7.29
CA GLY A 143 3.30 -14.11 -7.37
C GLY A 143 3.12 -15.09 -6.21
N ASP A 144 3.00 -14.58 -4.96
CA ASP A 144 2.76 -15.43 -3.80
C ASP A 144 1.47 -16.24 -3.95
N MET A 145 0.39 -15.59 -4.41
CA MET A 145 -0.89 -16.26 -4.65
C MET A 145 -0.76 -17.29 -5.76
N ALA A 146 -0.08 -16.95 -6.85
CA ALA A 146 0.13 -17.84 -7.98
C ALA A 146 0.94 -19.10 -7.59
N THR A 147 2.04 -18.93 -6.85
CA THR A 147 2.83 -20.05 -6.33
C THR A 147 1.98 -20.99 -5.47
N HIS A 148 1.15 -20.45 -4.58
CA HIS A 148 0.27 -21.26 -3.73
C HIS A 148 -0.87 -21.97 -4.49
N LEU A 149 -1.22 -21.48 -5.68
CA LEU A 149 -2.26 -22.07 -6.53
C LEU A 149 -1.69 -22.95 -7.66
N GLY A 150 -0.37 -23.02 -7.80
CA GLY A 150 0.29 -23.69 -8.92
C GLY A 150 -0.01 -23.01 -10.26
N VAL A 151 -0.15 -21.69 -10.27
CA VAL A 151 -0.33 -20.88 -11.48
C VAL A 151 1.03 -20.40 -11.96
N GLU A 152 1.34 -20.63 -13.23
CA GLU A 152 2.52 -20.06 -13.86
C GLU A 152 2.22 -18.61 -14.29
N LEU A 153 3.04 -17.68 -13.80
CA LEU A 153 3.08 -16.30 -14.25
C LEU A 153 4.36 -16.11 -15.08
N GLU A 154 4.24 -15.43 -16.20
CA GLU A 154 5.36 -15.13 -17.10
C GLU A 154 6.21 -13.98 -16.51
N SER A 155 7.50 -13.87 -16.86
CA SER A 155 8.35 -12.78 -16.33
C SER A 155 7.91 -11.40 -16.82
N GLU A 156 7.19 -11.35 -17.93
CA GLU A 156 6.51 -10.16 -18.42
C GLU A 156 5.24 -9.84 -17.63
N ASP A 157 4.78 -10.71 -16.70
CA ASP A 157 3.58 -10.59 -15.83
C ASP A 157 3.80 -9.77 -14.53
N VAL A 158 4.93 -9.07 -14.36
CA VAL A 158 5.31 -8.45 -13.06
C VAL A 158 5.60 -6.94 -13.11
N SER A 159 5.66 -6.32 -14.29
CA SER A 159 5.93 -4.89 -14.45
C SER A 159 4.94 -4.20 -15.41
N GLY A 160 4.13 -3.28 -14.89
CA GLY A 160 3.13 -2.52 -15.66
C GLY A 160 1.69 -2.80 -15.26
N GLY A 161 0.77 -1.85 -15.53
CA GLY A 161 -0.59 -1.92 -15.00
C GLY A 161 -1.46 -3.02 -15.57
N LEU A 162 -1.46 -3.17 -16.89
CA LEU A 162 -2.20 -4.24 -17.57
C LEU A 162 -1.72 -5.62 -17.15
N THR A 163 -0.41 -5.76 -17.10
CA THR A 163 0.28 -6.95 -16.69
C THR A 163 -0.15 -7.44 -15.31
N ALA A 164 -0.20 -6.55 -14.31
CA ALA A 164 -0.72 -6.89 -12.99
C ALA A 164 -2.19 -7.34 -13.04
N CYS A 165 -3.02 -6.74 -13.90
CA CYS A 165 -4.40 -7.17 -14.11
C CYS A 165 -4.48 -8.58 -14.72
N LYS A 166 -3.60 -8.93 -15.66
CA LYS A 166 -3.51 -10.29 -16.23
C LYS A 166 -3.12 -11.32 -15.18
N GLY A 167 -2.13 -11.03 -14.35
CA GLY A 167 -1.74 -11.91 -13.24
C GLY A 167 -2.90 -12.13 -12.26
N MET A 168 -3.61 -11.07 -11.89
CA MET A 168 -4.83 -11.17 -11.07
C MET A 168 -5.92 -12.00 -11.75
N ALA A 169 -6.11 -11.84 -13.07
CA ALA A 169 -7.08 -12.59 -13.85
C ALA A 169 -6.78 -14.09 -13.87
N LYS A 170 -5.51 -14.48 -14.08
CA LYS A 170 -5.06 -15.88 -13.99
C LYS A 170 -5.32 -16.45 -12.59
N VAL A 171 -4.99 -15.71 -11.54
CA VAL A 171 -5.20 -16.13 -10.16
C VAL A 171 -6.69 -16.31 -9.83
N ILE A 172 -7.55 -15.35 -10.19
CA ILE A 172 -8.97 -15.46 -9.90
C ILE A 172 -9.65 -16.57 -10.73
N ALA A 173 -9.25 -16.74 -12.00
CA ALA A 173 -9.70 -17.85 -12.83
C ALA A 173 -9.34 -19.19 -12.18
N LYS A 174 -8.10 -19.34 -11.69
CA LYS A 174 -7.67 -20.56 -10.98
C LYS A 174 -8.45 -20.77 -9.69
N MET A 175 -8.68 -19.73 -8.89
CA MET A 175 -9.52 -19.85 -7.69
C MET A 175 -10.92 -20.36 -8.05
N LEU A 176 -11.56 -19.81 -9.09
CA LEU A 176 -12.86 -20.27 -9.58
C LEU A 176 -12.82 -21.71 -10.11
N GLN A 177 -11.72 -22.12 -10.75
CA GLN A 177 -11.51 -23.51 -11.19
C GLN A 177 -11.47 -24.47 -10.00
N ASP A 178 -10.83 -24.07 -8.91
CA ASP A 178 -10.73 -24.84 -7.67
C ASP A 178 -12.01 -24.80 -6.81
N GLY A 179 -13.10 -24.20 -7.33
CA GLY A 179 -14.42 -24.19 -6.67
C GLY A 179 -14.65 -23.02 -5.71
N ALA A 180 -13.80 -21.99 -5.76
CA ALA A 180 -13.97 -20.77 -4.98
C ALA A 180 -15.31 -20.08 -5.24
N LYS A 181 -15.95 -19.58 -4.18
CA LYS A 181 -17.11 -18.69 -4.27
C LYS A 181 -16.71 -17.24 -3.98
N CYS A 182 -16.11 -16.58 -4.96
CA CYS A 182 -15.65 -15.18 -4.86
C CYS A 182 -16.85 -14.24 -4.73
N SER A 183 -17.13 -13.77 -3.51
CA SER A 183 -18.34 -12.97 -3.21
C SER A 183 -18.15 -11.98 -2.06
N ALA A 184 -17.02 -12.02 -1.35
CA ALA A 184 -16.74 -11.08 -0.27
C ALA A 184 -16.38 -9.72 -0.88
N THR A 185 -17.34 -8.81 -0.89
CA THR A 185 -17.17 -7.46 -1.45
C THR A 185 -16.96 -6.43 -0.35
N VAL A 186 -16.10 -5.47 -0.63
CA VAL A 186 -15.89 -4.25 0.13
C VAL A 186 -16.83 -3.18 -0.43
N ASN A 187 -17.57 -2.52 0.47
CA ASN A 187 -18.41 -1.38 0.12
C ASN A 187 -17.73 -0.08 0.58
N ILE A 188 -17.73 0.92 -0.28
CA ILE A 188 -17.30 2.27 0.03
C ILE A 188 -18.55 3.08 0.39
N PRO A 189 -18.64 3.64 1.61
CA PRO A 189 -19.77 4.49 2.02
C PRO A 189 -19.95 5.69 1.08
N GLU A 190 -21.20 6.16 0.91
CA GLU A 190 -21.49 7.30 0.02
C GLU A 190 -20.88 8.61 0.52
N ASP A 191 -20.78 8.77 1.84
CA ASP A 191 -20.19 9.92 2.54
C ASP A 191 -18.66 9.81 2.69
N PHE A 192 -18.05 8.76 2.14
CA PHE A 192 -16.61 8.56 2.20
C PHE A 192 -15.86 9.68 1.46
N ASP A 193 -15.02 10.42 2.19
CA ASP A 193 -14.15 11.42 1.61
C ASP A 193 -12.74 10.84 1.32
N PRO A 194 -12.34 10.67 0.05
CA PRO A 194 -11.00 10.18 -0.29
C PRO A 194 -9.88 11.18 0.07
N LEU A 195 -10.21 12.45 0.30
CA LEU A 195 -9.26 13.52 0.62
C LEU A 195 -9.17 13.82 2.13
N SER A 196 -10.00 13.21 2.96
CA SER A 196 -9.92 13.37 4.42
C SER A 196 -8.78 12.58 5.06
N PHE A 197 -8.02 11.81 4.26
CA PHE A 197 -6.84 11.11 4.72
C PHE A 197 -5.64 12.06 4.68
N PRO A 198 -4.84 12.17 5.76
CA PRO A 198 -3.63 12.97 5.71
C PRO A 198 -2.67 12.36 4.68
N VAL A 199 -2.13 13.24 3.85
CA VAL A 199 -1.27 12.95 2.70
C VAL A 199 -0.10 12.01 3.03
N SER A 200 0.42 12.07 4.26
CA SER A 200 1.55 11.27 4.74
C SER A 200 1.33 9.75 4.70
N SER A 201 0.10 9.28 4.44
CA SER A 201 -0.25 7.87 4.30
C SER A 201 -0.02 7.27 2.89
N LEU A 202 0.52 8.03 1.92
CA LEU A 202 0.69 7.61 0.52
C LEU A 202 2.12 7.19 0.09
N GLN A 203 3.09 7.12 1.00
CA GLN A 203 4.46 6.79 0.62
C GLN A 203 4.75 5.26 0.62
N VAL A 204 5.05 4.78 -0.59
CA VAL A 204 5.71 3.51 -0.99
C VAL A 204 4.86 2.22 -1.07
N VAL A 205 4.20 2.03 -2.21
CA VAL A 205 4.18 0.73 -2.92
C VAL A 205 5.04 0.83 -4.18
N ALA A 206 6.33 1.16 -3.98
CA ALA A 206 7.33 0.93 -5.01
C ALA A 206 8.13 -0.31 -4.58
N SER A 207 7.90 -1.42 -5.28
CA SER A 207 8.81 -2.55 -5.27
C SER A 207 10.20 -2.07 -5.69
N SER A 208 11.13 -1.98 -4.75
CA SER A 208 12.56 -2.01 -5.04
C SER A 208 13.17 -3.16 -4.26
N ALA A 209 13.01 -4.37 -4.80
CA ALA A 209 14.01 -5.40 -4.60
C ALA A 209 15.15 -5.05 -5.56
N ARG A 210 16.25 -4.47 -5.04
CA ARG A 210 17.52 -4.51 -5.76
C ARG A 210 18.10 -5.93 -5.60
N PRO A 211 18.64 -6.55 -6.65
CA PRO A 211 19.43 -7.76 -6.51
C PRO A 211 20.82 -7.40 -6.00
N GLY A 212 21.16 -7.89 -4.80
CA GLY A 212 22.52 -7.90 -4.27
C GLY A 212 22.71 -7.06 -3.02
N GLU A 213 22.35 -7.62 -1.86
CA GLU A 213 23.08 -7.60 -0.58
C GLU A 213 22.29 -8.43 0.47
N PRO A 214 22.94 -9.08 1.45
CA PRO A 214 22.29 -10.01 2.35
C PRO A 214 21.21 -9.29 3.18
N THR A 215 20.00 -9.84 3.11
CA THR A 215 18.78 -9.31 3.74
C THR A 215 18.90 -9.31 5.25
N GLU A 216 19.19 -8.15 5.84
CA GLU A 216 18.88 -7.92 7.25
C GLU A 216 17.36 -7.88 7.40
N ALA A 217 16.82 -8.77 8.22
CA ALA A 217 15.39 -8.85 8.48
C ALA A 217 14.91 -7.53 9.09
N GLN A 218 14.08 -6.78 8.36
CA GLN A 218 13.45 -5.55 8.82
C GLN A 218 12.66 -5.83 10.11
N THR A 219 13.19 -5.38 11.23
CA THR A 219 12.66 -5.61 12.59
C THR A 219 12.53 -4.31 13.37
N VAL A 220 12.75 -3.16 12.73
CA VAL A 220 12.74 -1.84 13.37
C VAL A 220 11.56 -1.03 12.88
N VAL A 221 10.82 -0.41 13.79
CA VAL A 221 9.82 0.60 13.47
C VAL A 221 10.27 1.97 13.96
N LYS A 222 9.79 3.01 13.29
CA LYS A 222 9.87 4.40 13.75
C LYS A 222 8.51 4.85 14.27
N LEU A 223 8.48 5.42 15.46
CA LEU A 223 7.32 6.02 16.09
C LEU A 223 7.34 7.53 15.91
N ARG A 224 6.16 8.12 15.74
CA ARG A 224 5.98 9.57 15.75
C ARG A 224 4.73 9.95 16.54
N GLY A 225 4.75 11.14 17.13
CA GLY A 225 3.60 11.69 17.86
C GLY A 225 3.53 11.23 19.32
N LEU A 226 4.60 10.61 19.83
CA LEU A 226 4.72 10.24 21.24
C LEU A 226 4.55 11.47 22.15
N PRO A 227 3.89 11.34 23.31
CA PRO A 227 3.94 12.37 24.34
C PRO A 227 5.40 12.74 24.66
N TYR A 228 5.69 14.03 24.89
CA TYR A 228 7.05 14.45 25.25
C TYR A 228 7.54 13.87 26.58
N THR A 229 6.63 13.34 27.40
CA THR A 229 6.89 12.63 28.65
C THR A 229 6.97 11.11 28.49
N ALA A 230 6.89 10.59 27.26
CA ALA A 230 6.92 9.16 27.00
C ALA A 230 8.22 8.53 27.47
N ASN A 231 8.10 7.35 28.10
CA ASN A 231 9.22 6.57 28.62
C ASN A 231 9.17 5.13 28.08
N ASP A 232 10.22 4.35 28.34
CA ASP A 232 10.33 2.98 27.82
C ASP A 232 9.15 2.08 28.23
N ILE A 233 8.63 2.24 29.45
CA ILE A 233 7.51 1.44 29.98
C ILE A 233 6.25 1.70 29.16
N GLU A 234 5.96 2.95 28.81
CA GLU A 234 4.80 3.32 28.01
C GLU A 234 4.89 2.80 26.57
N VAL A 235 6.10 2.78 25.99
CA VAL A 235 6.33 2.19 24.66
C VAL A 235 6.17 0.67 24.68
N ILE A 236 6.66 0.00 25.73
CA ILE A 236 6.48 -1.43 25.94
C ILE A 236 5.00 -1.78 26.11
N GLU A 237 4.26 -0.98 26.89
CA GLU A 237 2.82 -1.16 27.09
C GLU A 237 2.04 -0.91 25.79
N PHE A 238 2.40 0.11 25.03
CA PHE A 238 1.80 0.39 23.72
C PHE A 238 1.97 -0.78 22.75
N PHE A 239 3.12 -1.45 22.77
CA PHE A 239 3.39 -2.67 22.00
C PHE A 239 3.14 -3.97 22.77
N SER A 240 2.22 -3.97 23.75
CA SER A 240 1.88 -5.17 24.51
C SER A 240 1.55 -6.34 23.58
N GLY A 241 2.23 -7.47 23.76
CA GLY A 241 2.09 -8.66 22.90
C GLY A 241 3.07 -8.74 21.72
N CYS A 242 4.01 -7.78 21.60
CA CYS A 242 5.16 -7.87 20.69
C CYS A 242 6.46 -7.95 21.51
N ALA A 243 7.39 -8.83 21.13
CA ALA A 243 8.70 -8.93 21.79
C ALA A 243 9.68 -7.86 21.29
N ILE A 244 10.04 -6.91 22.16
CA ILE A 244 11.01 -5.84 21.89
C ILE A 244 12.41 -6.31 22.33
N SER A 245 13.42 -6.15 21.46
CA SER A 245 14.80 -6.53 21.79
C SER A 245 15.35 -5.72 22.96
N ALA A 246 16.20 -6.33 23.79
CA ALA A 246 16.85 -5.65 24.90
C ALA A 246 17.64 -4.41 24.42
N GLY A 247 17.31 -3.22 24.94
CA GLY A 247 17.90 -1.95 24.47
C GLY A 247 17.44 -1.51 23.07
N GLY A 248 16.35 -2.10 22.57
CA GLY A 248 15.78 -1.85 21.26
C GLY A 248 14.93 -0.58 21.16
N ILE A 249 14.75 0.19 22.23
CA ILE A 249 14.01 1.46 22.21
C ILE A 249 15.01 2.61 22.19
N LEU A 250 14.87 3.50 21.20
CA LEU A 250 15.71 4.69 21.05
C LEU A 250 14.82 5.92 20.87
N PHE A 251 14.72 6.77 21.89
CA PHE A 251 14.05 8.06 21.76
C PHE A 251 14.90 9.05 20.99
N VAL A 252 14.27 9.76 20.05
CA VAL A 252 14.90 10.88 19.37
C VAL A 252 14.76 12.12 20.26
N THR A 253 15.89 12.73 20.55
CA THR A 253 15.97 13.90 21.42
C THR A 253 16.40 15.12 20.61
N ASN A 254 15.85 16.27 20.98
CA ASN A 254 16.30 17.56 20.50
C ASN A 254 17.68 17.90 21.10
N PRO A 255 18.38 18.90 20.54
CA PRO A 255 19.65 19.39 21.08
C PRO A 255 19.60 19.84 22.56
N ASP A 256 18.41 20.15 23.08
CA ASP A 256 18.16 20.51 24.48
C ASP A 256 17.95 19.28 25.40
N GLY A 257 18.08 18.08 24.84
CA GLY A 257 17.94 16.79 25.51
C GLY A 257 16.49 16.36 25.80
N ARG A 258 15.49 17.07 25.28
CA ARG A 258 14.08 16.68 25.42
C ARG A 258 13.65 15.78 24.28
N ASN A 259 12.76 14.83 24.57
CA ASN A 259 12.14 13.99 23.55
C ASN A 259 11.39 14.87 22.54
N ASN A 260 11.62 14.66 21.25
CA ASN A 260 10.95 15.43 20.19
C ASN A 260 9.62 14.79 19.74
N GLY A 261 9.22 13.68 20.38
CA GLY A 261 8.02 12.92 20.04
C GLY A 261 8.25 11.81 19.01
N GLU A 262 9.50 11.52 18.65
CA GLU A 262 9.89 10.39 17.80
C GLU A 262 10.71 9.35 18.58
N ALA A 263 10.60 8.08 18.20
CA ALA A 263 11.43 7.01 18.72
C ALA A 263 11.62 5.91 17.67
N PHE A 264 12.62 5.05 17.84
CA PHE A 264 12.77 3.80 17.12
C PHE A 264 12.57 2.63 18.07
N VAL A 265 11.96 1.56 17.59
CA VAL A 265 11.74 0.32 18.36
C VAL A 265 12.15 -0.88 17.51
N ARG A 266 13.11 -1.65 18.01
CA ARG A 266 13.58 -2.91 17.44
C ARG A 266 12.88 -4.09 18.10
N PHE A 267 12.35 -4.99 17.29
CA PHE A 267 11.67 -6.21 17.71
C PHE A 267 12.56 -7.45 17.54
N GLU A 268 12.33 -8.48 18.35
CA GLU A 268 13.10 -9.73 18.28
C GLU A 268 12.78 -10.57 17.05
N SER A 269 11.56 -10.44 16.51
CA SER A 269 11.12 -11.20 15.35
C SER A 269 10.42 -10.34 14.30
N ARG A 270 10.39 -10.85 13.06
CA ARG A 270 9.63 -10.24 11.96
C ARG A 270 8.12 -10.28 12.21
N GLU A 271 7.64 -11.25 12.99
CA GLU A 271 6.23 -11.36 13.35
C GLU A 271 5.81 -10.22 14.28
N ASP A 272 6.62 -9.93 15.30
CA ASP A 272 6.45 -8.81 16.21
C ASP A 272 6.48 -7.47 15.49
N TYR A 273 7.42 -7.29 14.55
CA TYR A 273 7.46 -6.13 13.66
C TYR A 273 6.15 -5.95 12.87
N ASN A 274 5.63 -7.01 12.25
CA ASN A 274 4.37 -6.95 11.50
C ASN A 274 3.18 -6.66 12.41
N ASN A 275 3.21 -7.10 13.67
CA ASN A 275 2.17 -6.81 14.66
C ASN A 275 2.27 -5.37 15.17
N ALA A 276 3.48 -4.85 15.34
CA ALA A 276 3.73 -3.46 15.69
C ALA A 276 3.20 -2.50 14.63
N LEU A 277 3.39 -2.79 13.34
CA LEU A 277 2.84 -1.99 12.24
C LEU A 277 1.30 -1.91 12.25
N LYS A 278 0.60 -2.88 12.86
CA LYS A 278 -0.87 -2.85 12.97
C LYS A 278 -1.36 -1.91 14.07
N LYS A 279 -0.47 -1.49 14.99
CA LYS A 279 -0.77 -0.54 16.08
C LYS A 279 -0.65 0.91 15.64
N ASP A 280 -0.46 1.17 14.34
CA ASP A 280 -0.49 2.51 13.79
C ASP A 280 -1.79 3.24 14.15
N ARG A 281 -1.65 4.46 14.68
CA ARG A 281 -2.73 5.32 15.18
C ARG A 281 -3.47 4.82 16.41
N GLU A 282 -2.95 3.84 17.13
CA GLU A 282 -3.39 3.60 18.51
C GLU A 282 -3.01 4.78 19.42
N ARG A 283 -3.73 4.89 20.54
CA ARG A 283 -3.53 6.00 21.48
C ARG A 283 -2.50 5.62 22.54
N MET A 284 -1.49 6.48 22.68
CA MET A 284 -0.64 6.52 23.86
C MET A 284 -1.03 7.77 24.65
N GLN A 285 -1.62 7.56 25.84
CA GLN A 285 -2.22 8.62 26.65
C GLN A 285 -3.24 9.47 25.84
N ARG A 286 -2.98 10.77 25.66
CA ARG A 286 -3.84 11.72 24.93
C ARG A 286 -3.39 11.94 23.48
N ARG A 287 -2.41 11.17 22.98
CA ARG A 287 -1.80 11.34 21.66
C ARG A 287 -2.02 10.10 20.81
N TYR A 288 -2.19 10.32 19.51
CA TYR A 288 -2.14 9.23 18.54
C TYR A 288 -0.67 9.01 18.18
N VAL A 289 -0.24 7.75 18.21
CA VAL A 289 1.12 7.37 17.85
C VAL A 289 1.10 6.77 16.46
N GLU A 290 1.91 7.32 15.57
CA GLU A 290 2.12 6.79 14.22
C GLU A 290 3.26 5.78 14.25
N VAL A 291 3.11 4.65 13.56
CA VAL A 291 4.09 3.57 13.51
C VAL A 291 4.49 3.30 12.06
N PHE A 292 5.77 3.51 11.74
CA PHE A 292 6.34 3.36 10.40
C PHE A 292 7.35 2.22 10.37
N GLY A 293 7.46 1.51 9.25
CA GLY A 293 8.58 0.59 9.03
C GLY A 293 9.90 1.36 8.90
N SER A 294 10.97 0.84 9.49
CA SER A 294 12.32 1.41 9.41
C SER A 294 13.37 0.30 9.41
N THR A 295 14.65 0.68 9.33
CA THR A 295 15.77 -0.26 9.24
C THR A 295 16.71 -0.11 10.44
N GLU A 296 17.50 -1.14 10.71
CA GLU A 296 18.54 -1.09 11.75
C GLU A 296 19.57 0.01 11.43
N ALA A 297 19.88 0.21 10.14
CA ALA A 297 20.76 1.27 9.68
C ALA A 297 20.24 2.67 10.05
N ASP A 298 18.92 2.93 9.93
CA ASP A 298 18.32 4.21 10.31
C ASP A 298 18.41 4.46 11.84
N MET A 299 18.14 3.41 12.62
CA MET A 299 18.21 3.46 14.08
C MET A 299 19.64 3.72 14.56
N GLU A 300 20.63 3.04 13.98
CA GLU A 300 22.05 3.21 14.35
C GLU A 300 22.59 4.57 13.87
N ALA A 301 22.24 5.01 12.66
CA ALA A 301 22.57 6.36 12.20
C ALA A 301 21.97 7.45 13.12
N CYS A 302 20.74 7.25 13.59
CA CYS A 302 20.12 8.14 14.58
C CYS A 302 20.87 8.10 15.92
N ARG A 303 21.22 6.90 16.42
CA ARG A 303 21.99 6.71 17.65
C ARG A 303 23.34 7.41 17.59
N GLU A 304 24.06 7.29 16.48
CA GLU A 304 25.33 8.00 16.26
C GLU A 304 25.16 9.52 16.26
N ASN A 305 24.09 10.02 15.64
CA ASN A 305 23.81 11.46 15.61
C ASN A 305 23.46 12.01 17.00
N ILE A 306 22.76 11.22 17.82
CA ILE A 306 22.50 11.55 19.23
C ILE A 306 23.81 11.54 20.04
N ALA A 307 24.72 10.59 19.77
CA ALA A 307 26.00 10.45 20.46
C ALA A 307 27.01 11.57 20.12
N LYS A 308 26.94 12.16 18.92
CA LYS A 308 27.84 13.24 18.44
C LYS A 308 27.50 14.65 18.99
N GLY A 309 26.49 14.77 19.86
CA GLY A 309 26.14 16.00 20.62
C GLY A 309 25.09 16.86 19.89
N HIS A 310 23.92 17.09 20.46
CA HIS A 310 23.73 17.61 21.81
C HIS A 310 22.62 16.84 22.58
N GLY A 311 23.03 16.12 23.63
CA GLY A 311 22.19 15.89 24.82
C GLY A 311 21.25 14.67 24.88
N GLY A 312 21.61 13.48 24.40
CA GLY A 312 20.77 12.27 24.60
C GLY A 312 21.37 11.23 25.55
N ARG A 313 20.60 10.80 26.56
CA ARG A 313 20.98 9.78 27.54
C ARG A 313 20.81 8.37 26.95
N VAL A 314 21.92 7.65 26.71
CA VAL A 314 21.88 6.19 26.48
C VAL A 314 21.76 5.51 27.84
N VAL A 315 20.61 4.91 28.15
CA VAL A 315 20.46 4.12 29.38
C VAL A 315 20.87 2.69 29.09
N GLY A 316 22.08 2.31 29.48
CA GLY A 316 22.53 0.92 29.52
C GLY A 316 21.71 0.14 30.55
N GLY A 317 21.24 -1.05 30.16
CA GLY A 317 20.47 -1.95 31.02
C GLY A 317 21.18 -2.26 32.33
N VAL A 318 20.40 -2.24 33.40
CA VAL A 318 20.80 -2.61 34.76
C VAL A 318 21.15 -4.09 34.78
N GLY A 319 22.38 -4.40 35.21
CA GLY A 319 22.82 -5.76 35.50
C GLY A 319 21.95 -6.39 36.59
N GLY A 320 21.35 -7.54 36.26
CA GLY A 320 20.82 -8.46 37.25
C GLY A 320 21.97 -9.15 37.97
N ALA A 321 22.04 -8.94 39.28
CA ALA A 321 22.91 -9.67 40.16
C ALA A 321 22.52 -11.15 40.21
N GLN A 322 23.53 -12.03 40.09
CA GLN A 322 23.79 -13.12 41.02
C GLN A 322 25.27 -13.46 40.99
#